data_AF-A0A9X3EPN5-F1
#
_entry.id   AF-A0A9X3EPN5-F1
#
_cell.length_a   1.000
_cell.length_b   1.000
_cell.length_c   1.000
_cell.angle_alpha   90.00
_cell.angle_beta   90.00
_cell.angle_gamma   90.00
#
_symmetry.space_group_name_H-M   'P 1'
#
loop_
_entity.id
_entity.type
_entity.pdbx_description
1 polymer ?
#
loop_
_entity_poly.entity_id
_entity_poly.type
_entity_poly.pdbx_seq_one_letter_code
_entity_poly.pdbx_strand_id
1 'polypeptide(L)'
;MTLLLRVAYDGTDFHGFARQEGTRTVQGALEAALAELYRQPVRTRAASRTDAGVHALGQLVGFEPTLSIPDRGVVLGLTSKLPRDVGVLGAWPCELPDGRAVDPRFFNDGKTYRYRIRCTPHRVPTTARGEWHLARPLDVAAMQAAAPAFVGEHDFAGFRASSCQAQTTVRTMLAVEVAATPAEEPAGLSTVAASDTPAVVTVTVRGEAFLQNMVRIMVGTLVEVGLGRRPPTQIAELLARPDRRRTGRTAPPQGLTLVEVHWPDPWPPADWQTRAPGRTTSRSRSRNWCSFPRMTLSFDKPVRAVVTGAGGGLGRALSLELARRGARIVAADIDLAGAEETAAMVEKLGCKAYARACDVASRPAVAELAQAATSLLGGVDLLINNAGVATSGPVDAIPQQDWEWIMGVNLWGVIYGCELFVPQMRAQGRGHVINVASAAGLLCTPTMAPYNVTKAGVVALSETMAAELAPAGIGVTVLCPTFFRTRIIDAGRHHGSDKRASAVGKLMDRATLQAPEVARFALDAAAAGTLYALPHADGAWLWRLERLAPERFYQQLLPRWLGKFTKR
;
A
#
# COMPACT_ATOMS: atom_id res chain seq x y z
N MET A 1 31.30 2.52 -8.47
CA MET A 1 29.87 2.47 -8.15
C MET A 1 28.98 2.77 -9.34
N THR A 2 28.09 1.85 -9.71
CA THR A 2 26.99 2.12 -10.66
C THR A 2 25.76 2.56 -9.88
N LEU A 3 25.09 3.63 -10.31
CA LEU A 3 23.74 3.96 -9.84
C LEU A 3 22.73 3.37 -10.83
N LEU A 4 21.83 2.54 -10.35
CA LEU A 4 20.74 1.96 -11.13
C LEU A 4 19.46 2.76 -10.90
N LEU A 5 18.74 3.01 -11.99
CA LEU A 5 17.47 3.70 -12.03
C LEU A 5 16.37 2.73 -12.45
N ARG A 6 15.22 2.79 -11.78
CA ARG A 6 13.98 2.19 -12.28
C ARG A 6 13.25 3.22 -13.13
N VAL A 7 13.12 2.93 -14.42
CA VAL A 7 12.56 3.87 -15.40
C VAL A 7 11.25 3.30 -15.97
N ALA A 8 10.22 4.15 -16.01
CA ALA A 8 8.97 3.91 -16.69
C ALA A 8 8.78 4.94 -17.81
N TYR A 9 8.14 4.55 -18.90
CA TYR A 9 7.87 5.45 -20.02
C TYR A 9 6.73 4.98 -20.91
N ASP A 10 6.02 5.96 -21.48
CA ASP A 10 5.16 5.75 -22.64
C ASP A 10 6.01 5.84 -23.91
N GLY A 11 6.25 4.70 -24.56
CA GLY A 11 7.09 4.60 -25.74
C GLY A 11 6.48 5.11 -27.05
N THR A 12 5.20 5.54 -27.06
CA THR A 12 4.46 5.88 -28.29
C THR A 12 5.22 6.87 -29.18
N ASP A 13 5.75 7.93 -28.58
CA ASP A 13 6.38 9.06 -29.28
C ASP A 13 7.93 8.95 -29.27
N PHE A 14 8.46 7.74 -29.08
CA PHE A 14 9.90 7.45 -29.06
C PHE A 14 10.29 6.44 -30.15
N HIS A 15 11.48 6.66 -30.75
CA HIS A 15 12.12 5.73 -31.70
C HIS A 15 12.84 4.57 -31.00
N GLY A 16 12.25 4.11 -29.89
CA GLY A 16 12.75 3.06 -29.02
C GLY A 16 13.61 3.60 -27.88
N PHE A 17 14.17 2.66 -27.11
CA PHE A 17 14.99 3.02 -25.97
C PHE A 17 16.34 3.60 -26.40
N ALA A 18 17.09 2.87 -27.24
CA ALA A 18 18.50 3.13 -27.48
C ALA A 18 18.73 4.43 -28.25
N ARG A 19 19.74 5.21 -27.82
CA ARG A 19 20.10 6.48 -28.45
C ARG A 19 20.47 6.30 -29.92
N GLN A 20 19.95 7.19 -30.76
CA GLN A 20 20.24 7.31 -32.18
C GLN A 20 20.33 8.80 -32.52
N GLU A 21 21.19 9.17 -33.47
CA GLU A 21 21.38 10.56 -33.86
C GLU A 21 20.11 11.10 -34.54
N GLY A 22 19.76 12.36 -34.25
CA GLY A 22 18.61 13.05 -34.87
C GLY A 22 17.21 12.53 -34.48
N THR A 23 17.08 11.57 -33.55
CA THR A 23 15.78 11.00 -33.17
C THR A 23 15.51 11.06 -31.67
N ARG A 24 14.23 11.19 -31.32
CA ARG A 24 13.77 11.18 -29.94
C ARG A 24 13.76 9.75 -29.40
N THR A 25 14.61 9.48 -28.41
CA THR A 25 14.80 8.16 -27.78
C THR A 25 14.73 8.30 -26.26
N VAL A 26 14.29 7.24 -25.57
CA VAL A 26 14.19 7.26 -24.10
C VAL A 26 15.56 7.46 -23.46
N GLN A 27 16.58 6.76 -23.96
CA GLN A 27 17.96 6.91 -23.51
C GLN A 27 18.48 8.33 -23.74
N GLY A 28 18.18 8.95 -24.89
CA GLY A 28 18.57 10.33 -25.16
C GLY A 28 17.95 11.33 -24.20
N ALA A 29 16.64 11.19 -23.91
CA ALA A 29 15.95 12.05 -22.95
C ALA A 29 16.50 11.88 -21.52
N LEU A 30 16.74 10.63 -21.11
CA LEU A 30 17.31 10.32 -19.80
C LEU A 30 18.75 10.84 -19.65
N GLU A 31 19.60 10.65 -20.66
CA GLU A 31 20.98 11.17 -20.66
C GLU A 31 21.01 12.70 -20.65
N ALA A 32 20.07 13.38 -21.34
CA ALA A 32 19.96 14.83 -21.30
C ALA A 32 19.59 15.33 -19.88
N ALA A 33 18.58 14.72 -19.26
CA ALA A 33 18.16 15.07 -17.89
C ALA A 33 19.25 14.78 -16.84
N LEU A 34 19.95 13.65 -16.98
CA LEU A 34 21.11 13.32 -16.14
C LEU A 34 22.25 14.30 -16.37
N ALA A 35 22.52 14.69 -17.62
CA ALA A 35 23.60 15.62 -17.92
C ALA A 35 23.36 17.01 -17.31
N GLU A 36 22.11 17.47 -17.33
CA GLU A 36 21.72 18.70 -16.67
C GLU A 36 21.81 18.58 -15.14
N LEU A 37 21.36 17.46 -14.56
CA LEU A 37 21.41 17.21 -13.11
C LEU A 37 22.85 17.15 -12.58
N TYR A 38 23.74 16.47 -13.29
CA TYR A 38 25.15 16.27 -12.92
C TYR A 38 26.09 17.35 -13.48
N ARG A 39 25.57 18.28 -14.31
CA ARG A 39 26.31 19.36 -14.97
C ARG A 39 27.46 18.88 -15.87
N GLN A 40 27.34 17.68 -16.42
CA GLN A 40 28.30 17.09 -17.35
C GLN A 40 27.66 15.94 -18.14
N PRO A 41 28.20 15.53 -19.29
CA PRO A 41 27.68 14.38 -20.04
C PRO A 41 27.65 13.10 -19.19
N VAL A 42 26.51 12.39 -19.21
CA VAL A 42 26.32 11.09 -18.56
C VAL A 42 25.98 10.04 -19.60
N ARG A 43 26.57 8.85 -19.49
CA ARG A 43 26.27 7.68 -20.32
C ARG A 43 25.52 6.64 -19.51
N THR A 44 24.50 6.07 -20.13
CA THR A 44 23.62 5.08 -19.49
C THR A 44 23.67 3.72 -20.20
N ARG A 45 23.38 2.65 -19.47
CA ARG A 45 23.23 1.28 -19.99
C ARG A 45 21.94 0.69 -19.46
N ALA A 46 21.11 0.10 -20.32
CA ALA A 46 19.84 -0.47 -19.91
C ALA A 46 19.83 -2.00 -19.95
N ALA A 47 19.04 -2.58 -19.05
CA ALA A 47 18.79 -4.02 -19.00
C ALA A 47 18.15 -4.55 -20.29
N SER A 48 17.28 -3.74 -20.91
CA SER A 48 16.62 -4.09 -22.15
C SER A 48 16.53 -2.93 -23.12
N ARG A 49 16.68 -3.22 -24.41
CA ARG A 49 16.35 -2.29 -25.49
C ARG A 49 14.93 -2.57 -25.94
N THR A 50 14.02 -1.62 -25.73
CA THR A 50 12.66 -1.70 -26.28
C THR A 50 12.63 -1.07 -27.67
N ASP A 51 11.84 -1.67 -28.56
CA ASP A 51 11.63 -1.16 -29.93
C ASP A 51 10.81 0.15 -29.92
N ALA A 52 10.79 0.87 -31.05
CA ALA A 52 9.96 2.05 -31.20
C ALA A 52 8.48 1.76 -30.92
N GLY A 53 7.84 2.64 -30.13
CA GLY A 53 6.44 2.49 -29.70
C GLY A 53 6.20 1.54 -28.51
N VAL A 54 7.22 0.85 -27.98
CA VAL A 54 7.06 -0.10 -26.86
C VAL A 54 7.23 0.60 -25.51
N HIS A 55 6.36 0.31 -24.54
CA HIS A 55 6.37 0.96 -23.22
C HIS A 55 7.23 0.23 -22.19
N ALA A 56 7.47 0.86 -21.03
CA ALA A 56 8.00 0.18 -19.86
C ALA A 56 7.42 0.72 -18.55
N LEU A 57 7.27 -0.15 -17.56
CA LEU A 57 6.90 0.18 -16.17
C LEU A 57 8.05 -0.09 -15.17
N GLY A 58 9.07 -0.82 -15.60
CA GLY A 58 10.15 -1.28 -14.71
C GLY A 58 11.44 -1.59 -15.45
N GLN A 59 11.83 -0.74 -16.42
CA GLN A 59 13.14 -0.82 -17.04
C GLN A 59 14.22 -0.51 -15.99
N LEU A 60 15.36 -1.19 -16.07
CA LEU A 60 16.54 -0.86 -15.25
C LEU A 60 17.61 -0.19 -16.12
N VAL A 61 18.12 0.94 -15.64
CA VAL A 61 19.13 1.74 -16.33
C VAL A 61 20.26 2.11 -15.37
N GLY A 62 21.48 1.68 -15.66
CA GLY A 62 22.68 1.98 -14.90
C GLY A 62 23.48 3.12 -15.50
N PHE A 63 24.09 3.93 -14.65
CA PHE A 63 25.13 4.90 -15.02
C PHE A 63 26.13 5.08 -13.88
N GLU A 64 27.25 5.74 -14.17
CA GLU A 64 28.25 6.07 -13.15
C GLU A 64 28.08 7.55 -12.75
N PRO A 65 27.67 7.84 -11.50
CA PRO A 65 27.47 9.21 -11.04
C PRO A 65 28.81 9.91 -10.81
N THR A 66 28.89 11.19 -11.16
CA THR A 66 30.13 11.99 -11.00
C THR A 66 30.06 12.98 -9.85
N LEU A 67 28.87 13.21 -9.32
CA LEU A 67 28.61 13.98 -8.11
C LEU A 67 27.93 13.10 -7.08
N SER A 68 28.18 13.37 -5.80
CA SER A 68 27.47 12.70 -4.71
C SER A 68 26.11 13.37 -4.50
N ILE A 69 25.08 12.89 -5.19
CA ILE A 69 23.68 13.28 -4.99
C ILE A 69 22.99 12.12 -4.26
N PRO A 70 22.27 12.37 -3.15
CA PRO A 70 21.48 11.32 -2.49
C PRO A 70 20.49 10.67 -3.47
N ASP A 71 20.28 9.35 -3.37
CA ASP A 71 19.45 8.58 -4.32
C ASP A 71 18.06 9.20 -4.55
N ARG A 72 17.39 9.62 -3.47
CA ARG A 72 16.11 10.34 -3.54
C ARG A 72 16.22 11.68 -4.27
N GLY A 73 17.33 12.39 -4.08
CA GLY A 73 17.64 13.63 -4.79
C GLY A 73 17.80 13.41 -6.30
N VAL A 74 18.36 12.27 -6.72
CA VAL A 74 18.43 11.88 -8.13
C VAL A 74 17.03 11.66 -8.70
N VAL A 75 16.17 10.94 -8.00
CA VAL A 75 14.77 10.69 -8.42
C VAL A 75 14.01 12.01 -8.58
N LEU A 76 14.02 12.87 -7.55
CA LEU A 76 13.31 14.16 -7.58
C LEU A 76 13.88 15.12 -8.63
N GLY A 77 15.21 15.16 -8.76
CA GLY A 77 15.90 15.98 -9.75
C GLY A 77 15.60 15.54 -11.19
N LEU A 78 15.51 14.25 -11.46
CA LEU A 78 15.12 13.74 -12.77
C LEU A 78 13.63 13.94 -13.05
N THR A 79 12.78 13.84 -12.03
CA THR A 79 11.33 14.06 -12.16
C THR A 79 11.01 15.47 -12.69
N SER A 80 11.77 16.49 -12.29
CA SER A 80 11.56 17.87 -12.77
C SER A 80 12.15 18.15 -14.16
N LYS A 81 13.05 17.30 -14.66
CA LYS A 81 13.80 17.52 -15.92
C LYS A 81 13.35 16.63 -17.06
N LEU A 82 12.77 15.47 -16.75
CA LEU A 82 12.29 14.52 -17.75
C LEU A 82 10.97 15.00 -18.39
N PRO A 83 10.73 14.66 -19.67
CA PRO A 83 9.44 14.90 -20.30
C PRO A 83 8.36 14.04 -19.63
N ARG A 84 7.09 14.45 -19.77
CA ARG A 84 5.94 13.82 -19.07
C ARG A 84 5.74 12.34 -19.38
N ASP A 85 6.28 11.86 -20.49
CA ASP A 85 6.21 10.47 -20.95
C ASP A 85 7.38 9.59 -20.46
N VAL A 86 8.28 10.12 -19.60
CA VAL A 86 9.36 9.36 -18.96
C VAL A 86 9.41 9.68 -17.47
N GLY A 87 9.42 8.66 -16.62
CA GLY A 87 9.50 8.78 -15.17
C GLY A 87 10.60 7.90 -14.57
N VAL A 88 11.29 8.42 -13.56
CA VAL A 88 12.21 7.65 -12.73
C VAL A 88 11.49 7.33 -11.42
N LEU A 89 11.29 6.04 -11.16
CA LEU A 89 10.53 5.54 -10.02
C LEU A 89 11.43 5.21 -8.82
N GLY A 90 12.74 5.18 -9.02
CA GLY A 90 13.71 4.85 -8.00
C GLY A 90 15.14 4.93 -8.49
N ALA A 91 16.07 5.12 -7.56
CA ALA A 91 17.50 5.10 -7.77
C ALA A 91 18.16 4.37 -6.60
N TRP A 92 19.22 3.60 -6.86
CA TRP A 92 20.03 2.97 -5.82
C TRP A 92 21.40 2.59 -6.37
N PRO A 93 22.45 2.58 -5.55
CA PRO A 93 23.76 2.14 -5.97
C PRO A 93 23.84 0.62 -6.02
N CYS A 94 24.65 0.13 -6.94
CA CYS A 94 24.91 -1.28 -7.16
C CYS A 94 26.37 -1.48 -7.55
N GLU A 95 27.01 -2.45 -6.91
CA GLU A 95 28.39 -2.84 -7.15
C GLU A 95 28.48 -4.36 -7.13
N LEU A 96 29.32 -4.91 -8.01
CA LEU A 96 29.66 -6.33 -7.95
C LEU A 96 30.58 -6.60 -6.73
N PRO A 97 30.61 -7.84 -6.21
CA PRO A 97 31.49 -8.20 -5.08
C PRO A 97 32.97 -7.90 -5.30
N ASP A 98 33.40 -7.83 -6.56
CA ASP A 98 34.77 -7.52 -6.98
C ASP A 98 35.00 -6.01 -7.22
N GLY A 99 34.02 -5.16 -6.87
CA GLY A 99 34.09 -3.69 -7.01
C GLY A 99 33.86 -3.15 -8.42
N ARG A 100 33.61 -4.01 -9.41
CA ARG A 100 33.36 -3.56 -10.79
C ARG A 100 31.97 -2.94 -10.94
N ALA A 101 31.84 -2.02 -11.89
CA ALA A 101 30.58 -1.45 -12.32
C ALA A 101 29.64 -2.54 -12.87
N VAL A 102 28.37 -2.45 -12.49
CA VAL A 102 27.35 -3.42 -12.90
C VAL A 102 26.76 -2.97 -14.24
N ASP A 103 26.74 -3.89 -15.21
CA ASP A 103 25.99 -3.67 -16.44
C ASP A 103 24.62 -4.37 -16.35
N PRO A 104 23.51 -3.62 -16.20
CA PRO A 104 22.19 -4.20 -16.00
C PRO A 104 21.73 -5.05 -17.19
N ARG A 105 22.37 -4.91 -18.36
CA ARG A 105 22.10 -5.76 -19.54
C ARG A 105 22.44 -7.22 -19.29
N PHE A 106 23.57 -7.46 -18.62
CA PHE A 106 24.14 -8.80 -18.42
C PHE A 106 23.87 -9.34 -17.02
N PHE A 107 23.64 -8.45 -16.05
CA PHE A 107 23.34 -8.81 -14.68
C PHE A 107 21.85 -8.59 -14.40
N ASN A 108 21.02 -9.61 -14.64
CA ASN A 108 19.57 -9.66 -14.31
C ASN A 108 19.08 -11.12 -14.37
N ASP A 109 18.02 -11.45 -13.63
CA ASP A 109 17.40 -12.79 -13.58
C ASP A 109 16.31 -12.98 -14.64
N GLY A 110 16.29 -12.12 -15.65
CA GLY A 110 15.30 -12.13 -16.71
C GLY A 110 14.33 -10.96 -16.67
N LYS A 111 13.30 -11.03 -17.50
CA LYS A 111 12.38 -9.91 -17.78
C LYS A 111 10.97 -10.42 -17.96
N THR A 112 9.99 -9.63 -17.53
CA THR A 112 8.57 -9.86 -17.78
C THR A 112 8.03 -8.80 -18.73
N TYR A 113 7.46 -9.26 -19.83
CA TYR A 113 6.70 -8.46 -20.77
C TYR A 113 5.21 -8.77 -20.66
N ARG A 114 4.39 -7.76 -20.90
CA ARG A 114 2.94 -7.90 -21.03
C ARG A 114 2.50 -7.28 -22.34
N TYR A 115 1.68 -8.01 -23.08
CA TYR A 115 1.02 -7.54 -24.28
C TYR A 115 -0.48 -7.45 -24.06
N ARG A 116 -1.13 -6.36 -24.48
CA ARG A 116 -2.60 -6.18 -24.39
C ARG A 116 -3.24 -6.06 -25.76
N ILE A 117 -4.31 -6.82 -25.95
CA ILE A 117 -5.10 -6.88 -27.19
C ILE A 117 -6.55 -6.60 -26.85
N ARG A 118 -7.10 -5.50 -27.34
CA ARG A 118 -8.52 -5.18 -27.20
C ARG A 118 -9.29 -5.77 -28.37
N CYS A 119 -10.21 -6.67 -28.06
CA CYS A 119 -11.10 -7.31 -29.00
C CYS A 119 -12.50 -6.69 -28.86
N THR A 120 -12.76 -5.64 -29.64
CA THR A 120 -14.01 -4.86 -29.64
C THR A 120 -14.41 -4.57 -31.09
N PRO A 121 -15.70 -4.51 -31.46
CA PRO A 121 -16.10 -4.19 -32.83
C PRO A 121 -15.63 -2.80 -33.30
N HIS A 122 -15.51 -1.86 -32.37
CA HIS A 122 -15.14 -0.47 -32.60
C HIS A 122 -13.84 -0.10 -31.90
N ARG A 123 -13.10 0.87 -32.46
CA ARG A 123 -11.90 1.42 -31.85
C ARG A 123 -12.27 2.31 -30.66
N VAL A 124 -11.50 2.21 -29.58
CA VAL A 124 -11.62 3.07 -28.39
C VAL A 124 -10.38 3.99 -28.30
N PRO A 125 -10.48 5.28 -28.69
CA PRO A 125 -9.31 6.17 -28.82
C PRO A 125 -8.47 6.32 -27.55
N THR A 126 -9.10 6.31 -26.37
CA THR A 126 -8.42 6.47 -25.07
C THR A 126 -7.47 5.31 -24.73
N THR A 127 -7.60 4.18 -25.40
CA THR A 127 -6.77 2.97 -25.18
C THR A 127 -5.76 2.74 -26.30
N ALA A 128 -5.82 3.52 -27.37
CA ALA A 128 -5.06 3.30 -28.60
C ALA A 128 -3.53 3.35 -28.42
N ARG A 129 -3.06 4.03 -27.37
CA ARG A 129 -1.62 4.13 -27.04
C ARG A 129 -1.10 2.90 -26.30
N GLY A 130 -1.93 2.05 -25.71
CA GLY A 130 -1.47 0.95 -24.85
C GLY A 130 -1.99 -0.43 -25.23
N GLU A 131 -2.81 -0.54 -26.28
CA GLU A 131 -3.50 -1.78 -26.64
C GLU A 131 -3.56 -1.97 -28.16
N TRP A 132 -3.39 -3.21 -28.60
CA TRP A 132 -3.66 -3.58 -29.99
C TRP A 132 -5.14 -3.85 -30.20
N HIS A 133 -5.80 -3.04 -31.02
CA HIS A 133 -7.20 -3.25 -31.38
C HIS A 133 -7.37 -4.31 -32.48
N LEU A 134 -8.25 -5.29 -32.22
CA LEU A 134 -8.80 -6.23 -33.19
C LEU A 134 -10.33 -6.15 -33.18
N ALA A 135 -10.93 -6.07 -34.37
CA ALA A 135 -12.39 -5.99 -34.53
C ALA A 135 -13.14 -7.30 -34.26
N ARG A 136 -12.40 -8.39 -34.00
CA ARG A 136 -12.93 -9.75 -33.87
C ARG A 136 -12.49 -10.35 -32.54
N PRO A 137 -13.31 -11.20 -31.91
CA PRO A 137 -12.89 -11.96 -30.73
C PRO A 137 -11.75 -12.93 -31.07
N LEU A 138 -11.03 -13.34 -30.03
CA LEU A 138 -9.99 -14.36 -30.11
C LEU A 138 -10.44 -15.59 -29.31
N ASP A 139 -10.16 -16.78 -29.83
CA ASP A 139 -10.26 -18.02 -29.07
C ASP A 139 -9.13 -18.08 -28.03
N VAL A 140 -9.45 -17.61 -26.82
CA VAL A 140 -8.52 -17.56 -25.70
C VAL A 140 -8.10 -18.96 -25.26
N ALA A 141 -8.99 -19.96 -25.33
CA ALA A 141 -8.67 -21.33 -24.95
C ALA A 141 -7.66 -21.96 -25.91
N ALA A 142 -7.80 -21.73 -27.22
CA ALA A 142 -6.82 -22.17 -28.21
C ALA A 142 -5.45 -21.48 -28.00
N MET A 143 -5.44 -20.18 -27.68
CA MET A 143 -4.21 -19.46 -27.35
C MET A 143 -3.55 -19.98 -26.07
N GLN A 144 -4.34 -20.27 -25.03
CA GLN A 144 -3.87 -20.87 -23.77
C GLN A 144 -3.30 -22.28 -23.99
N ALA A 145 -3.90 -23.08 -24.88
CA ALA A 145 -3.37 -24.39 -25.24
C ALA A 145 -2.04 -24.31 -26.00
N ALA A 146 -1.82 -23.25 -26.78
CA ALA A 146 -0.61 -23.07 -27.58
C ALA A 146 0.55 -22.44 -26.79
N ALA A 147 0.27 -21.60 -25.79
CA ALA A 147 1.26 -20.83 -25.04
C ALA A 147 2.36 -21.68 -24.35
N PRO A 148 2.07 -22.83 -23.72
CA PRO A 148 3.08 -23.66 -23.07
C PRO A 148 4.19 -24.15 -24.01
N ALA A 149 3.93 -24.28 -25.31
CA ALA A 149 4.93 -24.73 -26.29
C ALA A 149 6.15 -23.80 -26.37
N PHE A 150 6.01 -22.53 -25.98
CA PHE A 150 7.12 -21.58 -25.91
C PHE A 150 8.00 -21.72 -24.66
N VAL A 151 7.51 -22.39 -23.60
CA VAL A 151 8.21 -22.50 -22.31
C VAL A 151 9.38 -23.46 -22.43
N GLY A 152 10.49 -23.14 -21.77
CA GLY A 152 11.75 -23.88 -21.85
C GLY A 152 12.78 -23.21 -22.76
N GLU A 153 13.87 -23.92 -23.00
CA GLU A 153 14.97 -23.50 -23.87
C GLU A 153 14.69 -23.93 -25.32
N HIS A 154 14.66 -22.96 -26.25
CA HIS A 154 14.41 -23.20 -27.66
C HIS A 154 15.26 -22.30 -28.56
N ASP A 155 15.46 -22.70 -29.81
CA ASP A 155 15.96 -21.81 -30.85
C ASP A 155 14.84 -20.89 -31.38
N PHE A 156 14.93 -19.61 -31.03
CA PHE A 156 13.98 -18.58 -31.45
C PHE A 156 14.39 -17.86 -32.74
N ALA A 157 15.22 -18.45 -33.61
CA ALA A 157 15.63 -17.83 -34.87
C ALA A 157 14.45 -17.47 -35.80
N GLY A 158 13.33 -18.19 -35.72
CA GLY A 158 12.09 -17.83 -36.42
C GLY A 158 11.37 -16.63 -35.80
N PHE A 159 11.65 -16.30 -34.55
CA PHE A 159 11.01 -15.24 -33.78
C PHE A 159 11.95 -14.05 -33.56
N ARG A 160 12.75 -13.67 -34.56
CA ARG A 160 13.60 -12.46 -34.48
C ARG A 160 13.41 -11.53 -35.67
N ALA A 161 13.71 -10.25 -35.44
CA ALA A 161 13.91 -9.30 -36.53
C ALA A 161 15.17 -9.64 -37.34
N SER A 162 15.17 -9.32 -38.65
CA SER A 162 16.35 -9.46 -39.51
C SER A 162 17.52 -8.58 -39.04
N SER A 163 17.23 -7.44 -38.43
CA SER A 163 18.21 -6.52 -37.84
C SER A 163 18.79 -6.97 -36.49
N CYS A 164 18.37 -8.13 -35.97
CA CYS A 164 18.80 -8.58 -34.64
C CYS A 164 20.28 -8.98 -34.65
N GLN A 165 21.08 -8.29 -33.83
CA GLN A 165 22.54 -8.50 -33.73
C GLN A 165 22.95 -9.60 -32.73
N ALA A 166 21.99 -10.37 -32.19
CA ALA A 166 22.31 -11.40 -31.21
C ALA A 166 23.08 -12.56 -31.86
N GLN A 167 24.20 -12.94 -31.26
CA GLN A 167 25.07 -14.03 -31.76
C GLN A 167 24.40 -15.41 -31.67
N THR A 168 23.64 -15.65 -30.59
CA THR A 168 22.82 -16.84 -30.42
C THR A 168 21.34 -16.47 -30.42
N THR A 169 20.53 -17.37 -30.97
CA THR A 169 19.06 -17.31 -31.01
C THR A 169 18.39 -18.21 -29.98
N VAL A 170 19.16 -19.00 -29.24
CA VAL A 170 18.64 -19.88 -28.18
C VAL A 170 18.26 -19.05 -26.95
N ARG A 171 17.02 -19.16 -26.48
CA ARG A 171 16.52 -18.43 -25.30
C ARG A 171 15.66 -19.33 -24.45
N THR A 172 15.61 -19.01 -23.15
CA THR A 172 14.80 -19.73 -22.16
C THR A 172 13.61 -18.88 -21.73
N MET A 173 12.41 -19.35 -22.04
CA MET A 173 11.17 -18.77 -21.53
C MET A 173 10.75 -19.49 -20.25
N LEU A 174 10.53 -18.73 -19.20
CA LEU A 174 10.13 -19.23 -17.88
C LEU A 174 8.61 -19.40 -17.76
N ALA A 175 7.84 -18.52 -18.41
CA ALA A 175 6.38 -18.59 -18.43
C ALA A 175 5.80 -17.85 -19.63
N VAL A 176 4.73 -18.38 -20.22
CA VAL A 176 3.90 -17.71 -21.21
C VAL A 176 2.44 -17.94 -20.84
N GLU A 177 1.75 -16.87 -20.47
CA GLU A 177 0.39 -16.92 -19.93
C GLU A 177 -0.54 -16.09 -20.79
N VAL A 178 -1.76 -16.60 -21.02
CA VAL A 178 -2.81 -15.89 -21.75
C VAL A 178 -4.04 -15.81 -20.86
N ALA A 179 -4.56 -14.61 -20.67
CA ALA A 179 -5.76 -14.34 -19.89
C ALA A 179 -6.67 -13.37 -20.64
N ALA A 180 -7.97 -13.40 -20.34
CA ALA A 180 -8.92 -12.44 -20.88
C ALA A 180 -9.75 -11.83 -19.74
N THR A 181 -10.00 -10.53 -19.85
CA THR A 181 -10.89 -9.79 -18.96
C THR A 181 -11.94 -9.07 -19.79
N PRO A 182 -13.16 -8.83 -19.28
CA PRO A 182 -14.14 -7.99 -19.97
C PRO A 182 -13.54 -6.63 -20.34
N ALA A 183 -13.82 -6.14 -21.54
CA ALA A 183 -13.45 -4.80 -21.96
C ALA A 183 -14.50 -3.79 -21.52
N GLU A 184 -14.08 -2.68 -20.91
CA GLU A 184 -14.98 -1.55 -20.68
C GLU A 184 -15.42 -0.95 -22.03
N GLU A 185 -16.73 -0.84 -22.21
CA GLU A 185 -17.38 -0.22 -23.36
C GLU A 185 -18.07 1.09 -22.92
N PRO A 186 -18.10 2.13 -23.77
CA PRO A 186 -18.90 3.31 -23.52
C PRO A 186 -20.38 2.94 -23.30
N ALA A 187 -21.01 3.54 -22.28
CA ALA A 187 -22.41 3.28 -21.95
C ALA A 187 -23.33 3.53 -23.18
N GLY A 188 -24.21 2.56 -23.47
CA GLY A 188 -25.25 2.69 -24.50
C GLY A 188 -24.90 2.15 -25.91
N LEU A 189 -23.75 1.51 -26.11
CA LEU A 189 -23.29 1.02 -27.42
C LEU A 189 -23.36 -0.51 -27.64
N SER A 190 -23.86 -1.29 -26.68
CA SER A 190 -23.91 -2.76 -26.81
C SER A 190 -25.00 -3.21 -27.78
N THR A 191 -24.68 -3.28 -29.07
CA THR A 191 -25.48 -3.97 -30.11
C THR A 191 -24.90 -5.34 -30.47
N VAL A 192 -23.92 -5.82 -29.71
CA VAL A 192 -23.16 -7.04 -30.05
C VAL A 192 -23.85 -8.29 -29.49
N ALA A 193 -23.97 -9.33 -30.31
CA ALA A 193 -24.49 -10.63 -29.90
C ALA A 193 -23.67 -11.20 -28.73
N ALA A 194 -24.30 -11.98 -27.83
CA ALA A 194 -23.67 -12.50 -26.61
C ALA A 194 -22.38 -13.31 -26.85
N SER A 195 -22.20 -13.89 -28.05
CA SER A 195 -21.00 -14.64 -28.45
C SER A 195 -19.77 -13.76 -28.77
N ASP A 196 -19.96 -12.45 -28.96
CA ASP A 196 -18.91 -11.49 -29.34
C ASP A 196 -18.61 -10.50 -28.20
N THR A 197 -18.68 -10.99 -26.96
CA THR A 197 -18.49 -10.16 -25.76
C THR A 197 -17.13 -9.45 -25.81
N PRO A 198 -17.09 -8.11 -25.76
CA PRO A 198 -15.85 -7.34 -25.76
C PRO A 198 -14.88 -7.78 -24.65
N ALA A 199 -13.62 -8.00 -25.03
CA ALA A 199 -12.60 -8.49 -24.09
C ALA A 199 -11.24 -7.83 -24.35
N VAL A 200 -10.44 -7.74 -23.28
CA VAL A 200 -9.01 -7.47 -23.39
C VAL A 200 -8.25 -8.76 -23.11
N VAL A 201 -7.59 -9.28 -24.13
CA VAL A 201 -6.71 -10.44 -24.04
C VAL A 201 -5.31 -9.96 -23.67
N THR A 202 -4.76 -10.50 -22.59
CA THR A 202 -3.43 -10.18 -22.08
C THR A 202 -2.52 -11.39 -22.25
N VAL A 203 -1.37 -11.19 -22.89
CA VAL A 203 -0.30 -12.19 -23.00
C VAL A 203 0.88 -11.75 -22.13
N THR A 204 1.23 -12.52 -21.11
CA THR A 204 2.38 -12.26 -20.24
C THR A 204 3.50 -13.24 -20.58
N VAL A 205 4.70 -12.72 -20.86
CA VAL A 205 5.88 -13.51 -21.23
C VAL A 205 7.01 -13.22 -20.25
N ARG A 206 7.50 -14.24 -19.57
CA ARG A 206 8.67 -14.18 -18.69
C ARG A 206 9.78 -15.04 -19.27
N GLY A 207 11.01 -14.52 -19.31
CA GLY A 207 12.17 -15.22 -19.84
C GLY A 207 13.48 -14.55 -19.45
N GLU A 208 14.59 -15.24 -19.62
CA GLU A 208 15.93 -14.78 -19.22
C GLU A 208 16.44 -13.67 -20.15
N ALA A 209 16.29 -13.86 -21.46
CA ALA A 209 16.68 -12.90 -22.48
C ALA A 209 15.77 -13.00 -23.70
N PHE A 210 15.72 -11.92 -24.49
CA PHE A 210 14.82 -11.80 -25.63
C PHE A 210 15.57 -11.30 -26.86
N LEU A 211 15.18 -11.79 -28.04
CA LEU A 211 15.63 -11.27 -29.33
C LEU A 211 14.80 -10.04 -29.72
N GLN A 212 15.32 -9.25 -30.67
CA GLN A 212 14.57 -8.09 -31.18
C GLN A 212 13.26 -8.54 -31.82
N ASN A 213 12.15 -7.86 -31.50
CA ASN A 213 10.77 -8.21 -31.89
C ASN A 213 10.24 -9.57 -31.41
N MET A 214 10.99 -10.34 -30.62
CA MET A 214 10.62 -11.73 -30.27
C MET A 214 9.24 -11.86 -29.64
N VAL A 215 8.99 -11.14 -28.56
CA VAL A 215 7.69 -11.16 -27.87
C VAL A 215 6.55 -10.75 -28.82
N ARG A 216 6.79 -9.76 -29.69
CA ARG A 216 5.77 -9.28 -30.66
C ARG A 216 5.47 -10.32 -31.73
N ILE A 217 6.46 -11.10 -32.17
CA ILE A 217 6.26 -12.19 -33.14
C ILE A 217 5.58 -13.38 -32.46
N MET A 218 5.94 -13.71 -31.21
CA MET A 218 5.24 -14.73 -30.41
C MET A 218 3.76 -14.37 -30.25
N VAL A 219 3.47 -13.14 -29.82
CA VAL A 219 2.09 -12.63 -29.69
C VAL A 219 1.35 -12.67 -31.02
N GLY A 220 1.96 -12.21 -32.11
CA GLY A 220 1.32 -12.25 -33.42
C GLY A 220 1.03 -13.68 -33.90
N THR A 221 1.88 -14.64 -33.56
CA THR A 221 1.66 -16.07 -33.83
C THR A 221 0.52 -16.63 -32.98
N LEU A 222 0.44 -16.28 -31.69
CA LEU A 222 -0.68 -16.63 -30.82
C LEU A 222 -1.99 -16.01 -31.31
N VAL A 223 -1.97 -14.78 -31.83
CA VAL A 223 -3.15 -14.15 -32.43
C VAL A 223 -3.62 -14.90 -33.68
N GLU A 224 -2.72 -15.45 -34.50
CA GLU A 224 -3.13 -16.34 -35.60
C GLU A 224 -3.81 -17.62 -35.11
N VAL A 225 -3.36 -18.18 -33.99
CA VAL A 225 -4.04 -19.30 -33.31
C VAL A 225 -5.43 -18.88 -32.84
N GLY A 226 -5.54 -17.77 -32.11
CA GLY A 226 -6.82 -17.26 -31.60
C GLY A 226 -7.80 -16.84 -32.69
N LEU A 227 -7.31 -16.53 -33.90
CA LEU A 227 -8.13 -16.28 -35.09
C LEU A 227 -8.47 -17.56 -35.89
N GLY A 228 -8.06 -18.74 -35.41
CA GLY A 228 -8.29 -20.02 -36.09
C GLY A 228 -7.49 -20.21 -37.38
N ARG A 229 -6.49 -19.36 -37.66
CA ARG A 229 -5.66 -19.44 -38.87
C ARG A 229 -4.53 -20.46 -38.73
N ARG A 230 -4.31 -20.95 -37.52
CA ARG A 230 -3.24 -21.86 -37.15
C ARG A 230 -3.70 -22.77 -36.01
N PRO A 231 -3.44 -24.09 -36.06
CA PRO A 231 -3.71 -24.96 -34.92
C PRO A 231 -2.72 -24.71 -33.77
N PRO A 232 -3.14 -24.85 -32.49
CA PRO A 232 -2.27 -24.66 -31.32
C PRO A 232 -0.97 -25.48 -31.35
N THR A 233 -1.03 -26.70 -31.88
CA THR A 233 0.10 -27.64 -31.97
C THR A 233 1.24 -27.15 -32.88
N GLN A 234 0.97 -26.22 -33.80
CA GLN A 234 1.97 -25.77 -34.78
C GLN A 234 3.09 -24.93 -34.15
N ILE A 235 2.91 -24.38 -32.94
CA ILE A 235 3.96 -23.58 -32.28
C ILE A 235 5.21 -24.42 -31.99
N ALA A 236 5.04 -25.66 -31.52
CA ALA A 236 6.15 -26.58 -31.28
C ALA A 236 6.92 -26.87 -32.58
N GLU A 237 6.21 -27.01 -33.70
CA GLU A 237 6.83 -27.22 -35.02
C GLU A 237 7.64 -26.00 -35.49
N LEU A 238 7.16 -24.79 -35.21
CA LEU A 238 7.88 -23.56 -35.54
C LEU A 238 9.18 -23.39 -34.74
N LEU A 239 9.20 -23.87 -33.50
CA LEU A 239 10.40 -23.87 -32.65
C LEU A 239 11.38 -24.97 -33.06
N ALA A 240 10.88 -26.16 -33.44
CA ALA A 240 11.70 -27.26 -33.93
C ALA A 240 12.35 -26.98 -35.29
N ARG A 241 11.70 -26.17 -36.14
CA ARG A 241 12.20 -25.78 -37.47
C ARG A 241 12.08 -24.26 -37.68
N PRO A 242 13.02 -23.48 -37.10
CA PRO A 242 12.94 -22.02 -37.09
C PRO A 242 13.00 -21.41 -38.50
N ASP A 243 11.92 -20.73 -38.91
CA ASP A 243 11.88 -19.91 -40.12
C ASP A 243 10.95 -18.71 -39.90
N ARG A 244 11.49 -17.50 -40.01
CA ARG A 244 10.75 -16.26 -39.80
C ARG A 244 9.57 -16.11 -40.76
N ARG A 245 9.60 -16.69 -41.95
CA ARG A 245 8.49 -16.63 -42.92
C ARG A 245 7.29 -17.46 -42.49
N ARG A 246 7.51 -18.44 -41.60
CA ARG A 246 6.49 -19.37 -41.11
C ARG A 246 5.83 -18.90 -39.81
N THR A 247 6.42 -17.96 -39.09
CA THR A 247 5.84 -17.37 -37.87
C THR A 247 4.84 -16.27 -38.19
N GLY A 248 3.99 -15.93 -37.24
CA GLY A 248 2.97 -14.90 -37.45
C GLY A 248 3.52 -13.50 -37.72
N ARG A 249 2.61 -12.60 -38.10
CA ARG A 249 2.96 -11.18 -38.27
C ARG A 249 3.53 -10.58 -36.98
N THR A 250 4.47 -9.65 -37.07
CA THR A 250 4.95 -8.93 -35.87
C THR A 250 3.80 -8.10 -35.30
N ALA A 251 3.41 -8.34 -34.05
CA ALA A 251 2.36 -7.55 -33.40
C ALA A 251 2.77 -6.07 -33.30
N PRO A 252 1.83 -5.11 -33.35
CA PRO A 252 2.13 -3.68 -33.20
C PRO A 252 2.84 -3.36 -31.87
N PRO A 253 3.70 -2.35 -31.80
CA PRO A 253 4.51 -2.09 -30.60
C PRO A 253 3.70 -1.55 -29.41
N GLN A 254 2.66 -0.76 -29.64
CA GLN A 254 1.89 -0.07 -28.61
C GLN A 254 1.13 -1.00 -27.65
N GLY A 255 0.97 -2.28 -28.01
CA GLY A 255 0.39 -3.26 -27.10
C GLY A 255 1.38 -3.82 -26.09
N LEU A 256 2.69 -3.63 -26.29
CA LEU A 256 3.76 -4.27 -25.53
C LEU A 256 4.34 -3.34 -24.46
N THR A 257 4.46 -3.87 -23.24
CA THR A 257 5.07 -3.18 -22.11
C THR A 257 6.09 -4.08 -21.42
N LEU A 258 7.32 -3.59 -21.23
CA LEU A 258 8.28 -4.18 -20.29
C LEU A 258 7.80 -3.88 -18.86
N VAL A 259 7.26 -4.89 -18.17
CA VAL A 259 6.68 -4.71 -16.83
C VAL A 259 7.77 -4.62 -15.79
N GLU A 260 8.75 -5.51 -15.87
CA GLU A 260 9.77 -5.68 -14.85
C GLU A 260 11.02 -6.35 -15.42
N VAL A 261 12.17 -5.93 -14.91
CA VAL A 261 13.44 -6.64 -15.02
C VAL A 261 13.69 -7.29 -13.66
N HIS A 262 13.73 -8.62 -13.64
CA HIS A 262 14.06 -9.39 -12.44
C HIS A 262 15.54 -9.24 -12.16
N TRP A 263 15.92 -9.08 -10.91
CA TRP A 263 17.31 -8.84 -10.55
C TRP A 263 17.69 -9.73 -9.38
N PRO A 264 18.92 -10.27 -9.38
CA PRO A 264 19.38 -11.20 -8.36
C PRO A 264 19.25 -10.64 -6.96
N ASP A 265 18.81 -11.47 -6.02
CA ASP A 265 18.76 -11.05 -4.63
C ASP A 265 20.15 -10.70 -4.07
N PRO A 266 20.24 -9.67 -3.21
CA PRO A 266 19.13 -8.88 -2.69
C PRO A 266 18.61 -7.84 -3.70
N TRP A 267 17.34 -7.99 -4.10
CA TRP A 267 16.65 -7.05 -4.99
C TRP A 267 15.17 -6.85 -4.60
N PRO A 268 14.73 -5.59 -4.45
CA PRO A 268 15.57 -4.41 -4.30
C PRO A 268 16.35 -4.45 -2.95
N PRO A 269 17.46 -3.71 -2.79
CA PRO A 269 18.06 -3.52 -1.46
C PRO A 269 16.96 -3.08 -0.49
N ALA A 270 16.78 -3.74 0.66
CA ALA A 270 15.67 -3.44 1.58
C ALA A 270 15.62 -1.96 2.04
N ASP A 271 16.71 -1.22 1.82
CA ASP A 271 16.98 0.16 2.17
C ASP A 271 16.99 1.14 0.97
N TRP A 272 16.65 0.71 -0.25
CA TRP A 272 16.77 1.57 -1.45
C TRP A 272 15.92 2.86 -1.39
N GLN A 273 14.84 2.85 -0.62
CA GLN A 273 14.02 4.04 -0.34
C GLN A 273 14.51 4.84 0.88
N THR A 274 15.40 4.27 1.69
CA THR A 274 15.76 4.76 3.03
C THR A 274 17.26 5.09 3.21
N ARG A 275 18.08 5.07 2.15
CA ARG A 275 19.47 5.55 2.20
C ARG A 275 19.56 7.06 2.48
N ALA A 276 19.51 7.40 3.76
CA ALA A 276 20.14 8.59 4.33
C ALA A 276 21.63 8.29 4.61
N PRO A 277 22.53 9.29 4.60
CA PRO A 277 23.96 9.05 4.64
C PRO A 277 24.44 8.55 6.02
N GLY A 278 25.09 7.39 6.02
CA GLY A 278 26.15 6.99 6.97
C GLY A 278 25.78 6.68 8.43
N ARG A 279 25.73 5.38 8.77
CA ARG A 279 26.47 4.80 9.93
C ARG A 279 26.45 3.27 9.93
N THR A 280 27.64 2.70 10.07
CA THR A 280 27.99 1.27 10.14
C THR A 280 27.51 0.57 11.42
N THR A 281 26.87 -0.61 11.33
CA THR A 281 27.39 -1.94 11.77
C THR A 281 26.31 -3.03 11.90
N SER A 282 26.64 -4.18 11.30
CA SER A 282 26.27 -5.60 11.51
C SER A 282 24.88 -6.11 11.96
N ARG A 283 24.37 -7.00 11.08
CA ARG A 283 23.74 -8.34 11.28
C ARG A 283 22.20 -8.51 11.30
N SER A 284 21.75 -9.23 10.25
CA SER A 284 20.67 -10.26 10.17
C SER A 284 19.21 -9.73 10.25
N ARG A 285 18.32 -9.79 9.24
CA ARG A 285 17.81 -10.97 8.50
C ARG A 285 16.65 -10.55 7.54
N SER A 286 16.45 -11.35 6.48
CA SER A 286 15.22 -11.69 5.72
C SER A 286 14.33 -10.64 5.02
N ARG A 287 14.21 -10.84 3.70
CA ARG A 287 13.23 -10.35 2.70
C ARG A 287 11.79 -10.20 3.23
N ASN A 288 11.05 -9.19 2.73
CA ASN A 288 9.66 -9.30 2.25
C ASN A 288 9.24 -8.06 1.44
N TRP A 289 8.56 -8.30 0.33
CA TRP A 289 8.08 -7.31 -0.63
C TRP A 289 6.90 -6.50 -0.07
N CYS A 290 6.79 -5.23 -0.50
CA CYS A 290 5.77 -4.24 -0.11
C CYS A 290 5.74 -3.91 1.39
N SER A 291 6.49 -2.89 1.81
CA SER A 291 6.25 -2.30 3.13
C SER A 291 6.59 -0.81 3.14
N PHE A 292 5.58 0.03 3.30
CA PHE A 292 5.75 1.18 4.21
C PHE A 292 6.38 0.62 5.48
N PRO A 293 7.46 1.20 6.04
CA PRO A 293 8.03 0.68 7.28
C PRO A 293 6.93 0.65 8.33
N ARG A 294 6.43 -0.55 8.62
CA ARG A 294 5.52 -0.80 9.72
C ARG A 294 6.33 -0.57 10.96
N MET A 295 6.10 0.55 11.62
CA MET A 295 6.78 0.86 12.88
C MET A 295 6.18 -0.03 13.95
N THR A 296 6.90 -1.10 14.25
CA THR A 296 6.47 -2.16 15.16
C THR A 296 6.85 -1.79 16.58
N LEU A 297 5.87 -1.78 17.49
CA LEU A 297 6.14 -1.81 18.91
C LEU A 297 6.74 -3.18 19.29
N SER A 298 8.01 -3.22 19.71
CA SER A 298 8.64 -4.44 20.24
C SER A 298 8.44 -4.54 21.75
N PHE A 299 8.10 -5.75 22.20
CA PHE A 299 8.01 -6.12 23.62
C PHE A 299 9.23 -6.91 24.12
N ASP A 300 10.35 -6.92 23.36
CA ASP A 300 11.59 -7.61 23.75
C ASP A 300 12.26 -6.98 24.99
N LYS A 301 11.85 -5.75 25.32
CA LYS A 301 12.16 -5.06 26.57
C LYS A 301 10.86 -4.54 27.19
N PRO A 302 10.80 -4.35 28.52
CA PRO A 302 9.64 -3.76 29.18
C PRO A 302 9.23 -2.42 28.55
N VAL A 303 8.11 -2.40 27.85
CA VAL A 303 7.55 -1.19 27.21
C VAL A 303 7.11 -0.22 28.30
N ARG A 304 7.47 1.06 28.17
CA ARG A 304 7.03 2.13 29.07
C ARG A 304 5.76 2.76 28.52
N ALA A 305 4.61 2.39 29.08
CA ALA A 305 3.30 2.75 28.54
C ALA A 305 2.55 3.74 29.43
N VAL A 306 1.84 4.68 28.81
CA VAL A 306 0.86 5.56 29.45
C VAL A 306 -0.50 5.27 28.85
N VAL A 307 -1.50 5.02 29.70
CA VAL A 307 -2.87 4.73 29.26
C VAL A 307 -3.82 5.72 29.91
N THR A 308 -4.54 6.51 29.10
CA THR A 308 -5.60 7.40 29.61
C THR A 308 -6.95 6.69 29.67
N GLY A 309 -7.81 7.05 30.62
CA GLY A 309 -9.07 6.34 30.86
C GLY A 309 -8.84 4.92 31.41
N ALA A 310 -7.77 4.72 32.18
CA ALA A 310 -7.34 3.42 32.66
C ALA A 310 -8.13 2.90 33.88
N GLY A 311 -9.03 3.69 34.46
CA GLY A 311 -9.81 3.35 35.65
C GLY A 311 -10.89 2.29 35.42
N GLY A 312 -11.15 1.90 34.17
CA GLY A 312 -12.10 0.82 33.85
C GLY A 312 -12.15 0.45 32.38
N GLY A 313 -13.11 -0.42 32.03
CA GLY A 313 -13.44 -0.78 30.65
C GLY A 313 -12.23 -1.19 29.80
N LEU A 314 -12.13 -0.60 28.61
CA LEU A 314 -11.04 -0.87 27.66
C LEU A 314 -9.67 -0.41 28.19
N GLY A 315 -9.58 0.72 28.89
CA GLY A 315 -8.30 1.23 29.40
C GLY A 315 -7.69 0.32 30.46
N ARG A 316 -8.52 -0.24 31.36
CA ARG A 316 -8.08 -1.31 32.28
C ARG A 316 -7.65 -2.55 31.52
N ALA A 317 -8.44 -3.00 30.54
CA ALA A 317 -8.09 -4.18 29.74
C ALA A 317 -6.76 -4.02 28.98
N LEU A 318 -6.51 -2.85 28.40
CA LEU A 318 -5.23 -2.49 27.76
C LEU A 318 -4.08 -2.51 28.76
N SER A 319 -4.29 -1.97 29.96
CA SER A 319 -3.28 -1.95 31.03
C SER A 319 -2.92 -3.38 31.49
N LEU A 320 -3.92 -4.24 31.68
CA LEU A 320 -3.68 -5.64 32.07
C LEU A 320 -3.01 -6.43 30.96
N GLU A 321 -3.39 -6.20 29.70
CA GLU A 321 -2.75 -6.87 28.58
C GLU A 321 -1.30 -6.41 28.35
N LEU A 322 -1.02 -5.11 28.54
CA LEU A 322 0.33 -4.57 28.57
C LEU A 322 1.17 -5.22 29.69
N ALA A 323 0.59 -5.41 30.87
CA ALA A 323 1.25 -6.08 31.99
C ALA A 323 1.59 -7.53 31.68
N ARG A 324 0.69 -8.28 31.02
CA ARG A 324 0.99 -9.65 30.54
C ARG A 324 2.15 -9.69 29.54
N ARG A 325 2.40 -8.57 28.85
CA ARG A 325 3.54 -8.39 27.93
C ARG A 325 4.77 -7.77 28.61
N GLY A 326 4.79 -7.69 29.95
CA GLY A 326 5.93 -7.21 30.72
C GLY A 326 6.12 -5.69 30.73
N ALA A 327 5.09 -4.90 30.38
CA ALA A 327 5.19 -3.45 30.33
C ALA A 327 5.24 -2.80 31.73
N ARG A 328 5.83 -1.60 31.80
CA ARG A 328 5.71 -0.68 32.94
C ARG A 328 4.68 0.39 32.60
N ILE A 329 3.74 0.63 33.49
CA ILE A 329 2.50 1.34 33.13
C ILE A 329 2.27 2.55 34.03
N VAL A 330 1.89 3.68 33.43
CA VAL A 330 1.19 4.76 34.11
C VAL A 330 -0.28 4.68 33.72
N ALA A 331 -1.12 4.28 34.67
CA ALA A 331 -2.57 4.27 34.54
C ALA A 331 -3.10 5.66 34.91
N ALA A 332 -3.62 6.39 33.93
CA ALA A 332 -4.16 7.72 34.11
C ALA A 332 -5.68 7.72 33.93
N ASP A 333 -6.40 8.32 34.86
CA ASP A 333 -7.85 8.48 34.79
C ASP A 333 -8.28 9.71 35.61
N ILE A 334 -9.45 10.27 35.33
CA ILE A 334 -10.04 11.30 36.19
C ILE A 334 -10.47 10.67 37.54
N ASP A 335 -10.87 9.40 37.51
CA ASP A 335 -11.10 8.58 38.70
C ASP A 335 -9.79 7.95 39.20
N LEU A 336 -9.14 8.61 40.15
CA LEU A 336 -7.90 8.14 40.74
C LEU A 336 -8.05 6.75 41.39
N ALA A 337 -9.17 6.50 42.08
CA ALA A 337 -9.39 5.22 42.76
C ALA A 337 -9.48 4.07 41.75
N GLY A 338 -10.18 4.29 40.63
CA GLY A 338 -10.22 3.34 39.53
C GLY A 338 -8.84 3.08 38.91
N ALA A 339 -8.01 4.12 38.77
CA ALA A 339 -6.64 4.01 38.27
C ALA A 339 -5.71 3.27 39.23
N GLU A 340 -5.84 3.50 40.54
CA GLU A 340 -5.14 2.78 41.61
C GLU A 340 -5.50 1.30 41.64
N GLU A 341 -6.79 0.97 41.48
CA GLU A 341 -7.25 -0.41 41.37
C GLU A 341 -6.61 -1.10 40.15
N THR A 342 -6.60 -0.43 39.00
CA THR A 342 -5.92 -0.95 37.79
C THR A 342 -4.42 -1.14 38.02
N ALA A 343 -3.74 -0.18 38.65
CA ALA A 343 -2.32 -0.29 38.97
C ALA A 343 -2.03 -1.48 39.90
N ALA A 344 -2.83 -1.68 40.94
CA ALA A 344 -2.72 -2.81 41.85
C ALA A 344 -2.94 -4.16 41.12
N MET A 345 -3.85 -4.22 40.14
CA MET A 345 -4.02 -5.42 39.31
C MET A 345 -2.82 -5.69 38.41
N VAL A 346 -2.17 -4.65 37.88
CA VAL A 346 -0.92 -4.77 37.09
C VAL A 346 0.23 -5.25 37.97
N GLU A 347 0.33 -4.75 39.20
CA GLU A 347 1.35 -5.19 40.17
C GLU A 347 1.19 -6.66 40.57
N LYS A 348 -0.05 -7.13 40.70
CA LYS A 348 -0.35 -8.56 40.91
C LYS A 348 0.11 -9.46 39.75
N LEU A 349 0.30 -8.90 38.55
CA LEU A 349 0.88 -9.58 37.39
C LEU A 349 2.42 -9.49 37.35
N GLY A 350 3.06 -8.93 38.38
CA GLY A 350 4.52 -8.83 38.50
C GLY A 350 5.13 -7.63 37.75
N CYS A 351 4.31 -6.69 37.28
CA CYS A 351 4.76 -5.51 36.54
C CYS A 351 4.70 -4.23 37.39
N LYS A 352 5.54 -3.24 37.06
CA LYS A 352 5.52 -1.95 37.75
C LYS A 352 4.41 -1.05 37.21
N ALA A 353 3.53 -0.57 38.09
CA ALA A 353 2.48 0.37 37.71
C ALA A 353 2.48 1.62 38.59
N TYR A 354 1.89 2.69 38.07
CA TYR A 354 1.67 3.94 38.79
C TYR A 354 0.30 4.49 38.42
N ALA A 355 -0.47 4.95 39.41
CA ALA A 355 -1.74 5.62 39.18
C ALA A 355 -1.55 7.15 39.18
N ARG A 356 -2.27 7.85 38.30
CA ARG A 356 -2.32 9.31 38.23
C ARG A 356 -3.73 9.81 37.94
N ALA A 357 -4.17 10.81 38.70
CA ALA A 357 -5.35 11.59 38.36
C ALA A 357 -5.04 12.45 37.13
N CYS A 358 -5.87 12.41 36.09
CA CYS A 358 -5.72 13.25 34.92
C CYS A 358 -7.06 13.46 34.22
N ASP A 359 -7.52 14.72 34.19
CA ASP A 359 -8.56 15.14 33.26
C ASP A 359 -7.95 15.43 31.90
N VAL A 360 -8.21 14.56 30.93
CA VAL A 360 -7.69 14.70 29.56
C VAL A 360 -8.24 15.93 28.84
N ALA A 361 -9.38 16.50 29.26
CA ALA A 361 -9.91 17.73 28.67
C ALA A 361 -9.10 18.98 29.08
N SER A 362 -8.21 18.85 30.08
CA SER A 362 -7.35 19.92 30.58
C SER A 362 -5.92 19.75 30.10
N ARG A 363 -5.47 20.60 29.16
CA ARG A 363 -4.09 20.59 28.67
C ARG A 363 -3.04 20.69 29.78
N PRO A 364 -3.17 21.55 30.82
CA PRO A 364 -2.26 21.57 31.97
C PRO A 364 -2.18 20.21 32.68
N ALA A 365 -3.31 19.54 32.92
CA ALA A 365 -3.31 18.23 33.57
C ALA A 365 -2.63 17.14 32.72
N VAL A 366 -2.79 17.20 31.39
CA VAL A 366 -2.07 16.30 30.47
C VAL A 366 -0.57 16.60 30.45
N ALA A 367 -0.17 17.87 30.60
CA ALA A 367 1.24 18.26 30.67
C ALA A 367 1.90 17.74 31.96
N GLU A 368 1.21 17.84 33.09
CA GLU A 368 1.64 17.25 34.36
C GLU A 368 1.74 15.72 34.26
N LEU A 369 0.77 15.07 33.62
CA LEU A 369 0.82 13.62 33.35
C LEU A 369 2.05 13.25 32.51
N ALA A 370 2.35 14.01 31.45
CA ALA A 370 3.48 13.74 30.57
C ALA A 370 4.82 13.88 31.29
N GLN A 371 4.97 14.92 32.13
CA GLN A 371 6.15 15.11 32.96
C GLN A 371 6.29 14.00 34.02
N ALA A 372 5.20 13.67 34.72
CA ALA A 372 5.20 12.62 35.72
C ALA A 372 5.53 11.25 35.11
N ALA A 373 4.94 10.91 33.95
CA ALA A 373 5.19 9.64 33.27
C ALA A 373 6.66 9.50 32.87
N THR A 374 7.27 10.55 32.31
CA THR A 374 8.69 10.54 31.95
C THR A 374 9.58 10.38 33.17
N SER A 375 9.28 11.04 34.29
CA SER A 375 10.02 10.88 35.54
C SER A 375 9.88 9.48 36.15
N LEU A 376 8.68 8.89 36.13
CA LEU A 376 8.40 7.58 36.74
C LEU A 376 8.94 6.41 35.90
N LEU A 377 8.87 6.52 34.58
CA LEU A 377 9.22 5.46 33.65
C LEU A 377 10.63 5.61 33.05
N GLY A 378 11.22 6.81 33.14
CA GLY A 378 12.47 7.18 32.47
C GLY A 378 12.30 7.52 30.98
N GLY A 379 11.07 7.84 30.57
CA GLY A 379 10.63 8.08 29.18
C GLY A 379 9.41 7.23 28.80
N VAL A 380 8.79 7.52 27.66
CA VAL A 380 7.53 6.89 27.21
C VAL A 380 7.73 6.28 25.83
N ASP A 381 7.44 4.97 25.73
CA ASP A 381 7.50 4.18 24.51
C ASP A 381 6.14 4.03 23.83
N LEU A 382 5.07 4.01 24.62
CA LEU A 382 3.71 3.83 24.14
C LEU A 382 2.78 4.82 24.85
N LEU A 383 2.11 5.66 24.07
CA LEU A 383 0.97 6.43 24.55
C LEU A 383 -0.31 5.80 24.02
N ILE A 384 -1.26 5.51 24.90
CA ILE A 384 -2.61 5.13 24.52
C ILE A 384 -3.58 6.22 24.96
N ASN A 385 -4.02 7.02 23.98
CA ASN A 385 -5.10 7.97 24.15
C ASN A 385 -6.45 7.23 24.08
N ASN A 386 -6.91 6.72 25.23
CA ASN A 386 -8.09 5.87 25.33
C ASN A 386 -9.30 6.53 26.02
N ALA A 387 -9.08 7.53 26.88
CA ALA A 387 -10.17 8.23 27.55
C ALA A 387 -11.25 8.70 26.56
N GLY A 388 -12.53 8.48 26.92
CA GLY A 388 -13.62 8.87 26.06
C GLY A 388 -15.00 8.74 26.72
N VAL A 389 -15.93 9.57 26.24
CA VAL A 389 -17.33 9.64 26.66
C VAL A 389 -18.24 9.62 25.43
N ALA A 390 -19.54 9.41 25.63
CA ALA A 390 -20.52 9.36 24.55
C ALA A 390 -21.67 10.34 24.78
N THR A 391 -22.10 10.99 23.70
CA THR A 391 -23.32 11.81 23.65
C THR A 391 -24.16 11.33 22.48
N SER A 392 -25.46 11.16 22.71
CA SER A 392 -26.41 10.74 21.67
C SER A 392 -27.70 11.54 21.73
N GLY A 393 -28.29 11.75 20.56
CA GLY A 393 -29.51 12.53 20.34
C GLY A 393 -29.60 13.06 18.91
N PRO A 394 -30.78 13.50 18.45
CA PRO A 394 -30.92 14.30 17.23
C PRO A 394 -29.97 15.49 17.25
N VAL A 395 -29.40 15.84 16.09
CA VAL A 395 -28.32 16.86 15.99
C VAL A 395 -28.76 18.23 16.52
N ASP A 396 -30.03 18.55 16.35
CA ASP A 396 -30.72 19.77 16.76
C ASP A 396 -31.20 19.75 18.22
N ALA A 397 -31.14 18.59 18.89
CA ALA A 397 -31.59 18.41 20.27
C ALA A 397 -30.43 18.30 21.29
N ILE A 398 -29.18 18.25 20.83
CA ILE A 398 -28.01 18.14 21.71
C ILE A 398 -27.56 19.54 22.15
N PRO A 399 -27.56 19.86 23.45
CA PRO A 399 -27.10 21.16 23.95
C PRO A 399 -25.63 21.43 23.63
N GLN A 400 -25.27 22.71 23.44
CA GLN A 400 -23.90 23.13 23.14
C GLN A 400 -22.89 22.66 24.20
N GLN A 401 -23.23 22.73 25.49
CA GLN A 401 -22.37 22.26 26.58
C GLN A 401 -21.97 20.78 26.44
N ASP A 402 -22.82 19.94 25.84
CA ASP A 402 -22.54 18.52 25.63
C ASP A 402 -21.67 18.28 24.40
N TRP A 403 -21.75 19.16 23.40
CA TRP A 403 -20.76 19.25 22.32
C TRP A 403 -19.39 19.64 22.85
N GLU A 404 -19.31 20.69 23.67
CA GLU A 404 -18.04 21.17 24.24
C GLU A 404 -17.40 20.10 25.13
N TRP A 405 -18.19 19.46 25.99
CA TRP A 405 -17.71 18.41 26.89
C TRP A 405 -17.15 17.21 26.13
N ILE A 406 -17.90 16.65 25.17
CA ILE A 406 -17.43 15.48 24.41
C ILE A 406 -16.26 15.83 23.50
N MET A 407 -16.22 17.03 22.91
CA MET A 407 -15.07 17.51 22.12
C MET A 407 -13.82 17.66 23.00
N GLY A 408 -13.99 18.20 24.21
CA GLY A 408 -12.95 18.32 25.22
C GLY A 408 -12.28 16.99 25.54
N VAL A 409 -13.10 15.97 25.84
CA VAL A 409 -12.59 14.64 26.24
C VAL A 409 -12.11 13.83 25.03
N ASN A 410 -12.95 13.64 24.01
CA ASN A 410 -12.70 12.66 22.94
C ASN A 410 -11.75 13.16 21.85
N LEU A 411 -11.66 14.47 21.62
CA LEU A 411 -10.83 15.05 20.56
C LEU A 411 -9.67 15.85 21.14
N TRP A 412 -9.96 16.90 21.91
CA TRP A 412 -8.93 17.75 22.51
C TRP A 412 -8.01 16.96 23.45
N GLY A 413 -8.55 16.03 24.24
CA GLY A 413 -7.72 15.15 25.07
C GLY A 413 -6.74 14.29 24.27
N VAL A 414 -7.13 13.81 23.10
CA VAL A 414 -6.23 13.08 22.18
C VAL A 414 -5.20 14.04 21.58
N ILE A 415 -5.62 15.24 21.18
CA ILE A 415 -4.74 16.29 20.65
C ILE A 415 -3.67 16.65 21.68
N TYR A 416 -4.05 16.93 22.94
CA TYR A 416 -3.10 17.26 24.00
C TYR A 416 -2.15 16.10 24.30
N GLY A 417 -2.66 14.86 24.32
CA GLY A 417 -1.81 13.67 24.47
C GLY A 417 -0.76 13.59 23.35
N CYS A 418 -1.16 13.78 22.10
CA CYS A 418 -0.23 13.79 20.98
C CYS A 418 0.77 14.96 21.07
N GLU A 419 0.27 16.18 21.32
CA GLU A 419 1.05 17.42 21.43
C GLU A 419 2.16 17.31 22.48
N LEU A 420 1.86 16.72 23.64
CA LEU A 420 2.76 16.73 24.80
C LEU A 420 3.71 15.53 24.88
N PHE A 421 3.32 14.37 24.34
CA PHE A 421 4.16 13.17 24.38
C PHE A 421 4.99 12.95 23.10
N VAL A 422 4.50 13.36 21.93
CA VAL A 422 5.22 13.15 20.65
C VAL A 422 6.58 13.86 20.63
N PRO A 423 6.74 15.12 21.10
CA PRO A 423 8.07 15.74 21.17
C PRO A 423 9.07 14.94 22.00
N GLN A 424 8.60 14.32 23.09
CA GLN A 424 9.42 13.47 23.95
C GLN A 424 9.79 12.17 23.25
N MET A 425 8.86 11.55 22.51
CA MET A 425 9.16 10.37 21.68
C MET A 425 10.15 10.70 20.54
N ARG A 426 10.03 11.89 19.94
CA ARG A 426 10.98 12.37 18.92
C ARG A 426 12.38 12.54 19.50
N ALA A 427 12.50 13.13 20.69
CA ALA A 427 13.78 13.25 21.39
C ALA A 427 14.38 11.87 21.74
N GLN A 428 13.54 10.88 22.04
CA GLN A 428 13.96 9.49 22.27
C GLN A 428 14.31 8.73 20.99
N GLY A 429 13.92 9.23 19.81
CA GLY A 429 14.11 8.58 18.51
C GLY A 429 13.25 7.32 18.29
N ARG A 430 12.27 7.07 19.16
CA ARG A 430 11.35 5.93 19.10
C ARG A 430 10.07 6.19 19.89
N GLY A 431 8.98 5.53 19.49
CA GLY A 431 7.73 5.51 20.25
C GLY A 431 6.58 4.94 19.42
N HIS A 432 5.41 4.80 20.05
CA HIS A 432 4.18 4.46 19.36
C HIS A 432 3.00 5.17 20.03
N VAL A 433 2.03 5.60 19.22
CA VAL A 433 0.78 6.21 19.70
C VAL A 433 -0.39 5.35 19.27
N ILE A 434 -1.21 4.93 20.22
CA ILE A 434 -2.53 4.34 19.95
C ILE A 434 -3.58 5.38 20.28
N ASN A 435 -4.31 5.83 19.26
CA ASN A 435 -5.46 6.71 19.42
C ASN A 435 -6.73 5.87 19.34
N VAL A 436 -7.53 5.84 20.41
CA VAL A 436 -8.79 5.08 20.43
C VAL A 436 -9.91 5.93 19.83
N ALA A 437 -10.18 5.67 18.56
CA ALA A 437 -11.32 6.20 17.84
C ALA A 437 -12.56 5.33 18.12
N SER A 438 -13.33 5.03 17.07
CA SER A 438 -14.48 4.14 17.06
C SER A 438 -14.80 3.83 15.60
N ALA A 439 -15.53 2.75 15.34
CA ALA A 439 -16.18 2.58 14.04
C ALA A 439 -17.09 3.78 13.69
N ALA A 440 -17.61 4.50 14.69
CA ALA A 440 -18.35 5.75 14.49
C ALA A 440 -17.53 6.89 13.88
N GLY A 441 -16.19 6.81 13.94
CA GLY A 441 -15.29 7.73 13.23
C GLY A 441 -15.11 7.39 11.76
N LEU A 442 -15.52 6.19 11.34
CA LEU A 442 -15.50 5.72 9.95
C LEU A 442 -16.90 5.65 9.34
N LEU A 443 -17.92 5.53 10.19
CA LEU A 443 -19.33 5.34 9.84
C LEU A 443 -20.15 6.38 10.62
N CYS A 444 -20.71 7.38 9.92
CA CYS A 444 -21.44 8.48 10.56
C CYS A 444 -22.88 8.07 10.90
N THR A 445 -23.07 7.28 11.96
CA THR A 445 -24.40 6.81 12.36
C THR A 445 -25.31 7.94 12.83
N PRO A 446 -26.60 7.99 12.42
CA PRO A 446 -27.55 9.00 12.89
C PRO A 446 -27.65 9.05 14.42
N THR A 447 -28.02 10.22 14.95
CA THR A 447 -28.20 10.47 16.40
C THR A 447 -26.94 10.41 17.27
N MET A 448 -25.76 10.45 16.66
CA MET A 448 -24.48 10.45 17.37
C MET A 448 -23.53 11.54 16.85
N ALA A 449 -24.06 12.66 16.37
CA ALA A 449 -23.28 13.66 15.65
C ALA A 449 -22.02 14.14 16.40
N PRO A 450 -22.07 14.54 17.69
CA PRO A 450 -20.86 14.93 18.42
C PRO A 450 -19.84 13.79 18.54
N TYR A 451 -20.32 12.58 18.80
CA TYR A 451 -19.47 11.40 18.91
C TYR A 451 -18.79 11.07 17.57
N ASN A 452 -19.55 11.06 16.47
CA ASN A 452 -19.01 10.83 15.12
C ASN A 452 -17.95 11.88 14.77
N VAL A 453 -18.23 13.17 15.01
CA VAL A 453 -17.29 14.27 14.73
C VAL A 453 -15.99 14.08 15.52
N THR A 454 -16.07 13.82 16.83
CA THR A 454 -14.87 13.60 17.65
C THR A 454 -14.06 12.40 17.15
N LYS A 455 -14.71 11.27 16.85
CA LYS A 455 -14.01 10.05 16.44
C LYS A 455 -13.47 10.13 15.02
N ALA A 456 -14.14 10.82 14.09
CA ALA A 456 -13.62 11.12 12.77
C ALA A 456 -12.41 12.07 12.83
N GLY A 457 -12.45 13.07 13.72
CA GLY A 457 -11.30 13.94 14.00
C GLY A 457 -10.08 13.16 14.51
N VAL A 458 -10.29 12.17 15.40
CA VAL A 458 -9.22 11.30 15.88
C VAL A 458 -8.65 10.42 14.76
N VAL A 459 -9.48 9.92 13.85
CA VAL A 459 -9.02 9.17 12.65
C VAL A 459 -8.14 10.06 11.78
N ALA A 460 -8.62 11.24 11.41
CA ALA A 460 -7.89 12.19 10.57
C ALA A 460 -6.56 12.63 11.21
N LEU A 461 -6.55 12.90 12.52
CA LEU A 461 -5.33 13.21 13.28
C LEU A 461 -4.34 12.05 13.21
N SER A 462 -4.81 10.82 13.40
CA SER A 462 -3.95 9.63 13.42
C SER A 462 -3.35 9.32 12.05
N GLU A 463 -4.12 9.48 10.96
CA GLU A 463 -3.63 9.34 9.59
C GLU A 463 -2.54 10.37 9.27
N THR A 464 -2.77 11.63 9.68
CA THR A 464 -1.81 12.72 9.50
C THR A 464 -0.52 12.42 10.26
N MET A 465 -0.63 12.09 11.55
CA MET A 465 0.52 11.75 12.38
C MET A 465 1.27 10.53 11.87
N ALA A 466 0.59 9.51 11.36
CA ALA A 466 1.26 8.33 10.81
C ALA A 466 2.23 8.69 9.67
N ALA A 467 1.85 9.66 8.82
CA ALA A 467 2.73 10.16 7.77
C ALA A 467 3.86 11.07 8.31
N GLU A 468 3.54 11.97 9.25
CA GLU A 468 4.49 12.96 9.80
C GLU A 468 5.52 12.39 10.79
N LEU A 469 5.16 11.31 11.48
CA LEU A 469 5.96 10.67 12.51
C LEU A 469 6.79 9.49 11.99
N ALA A 470 6.45 8.96 10.82
CA ALA A 470 7.21 7.89 10.16
C ALA A 470 8.69 8.24 9.85
N PRO A 471 9.09 9.49 9.58
CA PRO A 471 10.51 9.81 9.49
C PRO A 471 11.25 9.77 10.84
N ALA A 472 10.52 9.89 11.96
CA ALA A 472 11.08 9.99 13.31
C ALA A 472 11.10 8.66 14.08
N GLY A 473 10.77 7.54 13.43
CA GLY A 473 10.75 6.23 14.10
C GLY A 473 9.57 6.04 15.06
N ILE A 474 8.50 6.82 14.93
CA ILE A 474 7.34 6.77 15.83
C ILE A 474 6.12 6.25 15.09
N GLY A 475 5.59 5.11 15.54
CA GLY A 475 4.41 4.48 14.95
C GLY A 475 3.10 5.09 15.45
N VAL A 476 2.04 4.96 14.64
CA VAL A 476 0.69 5.41 14.99
C VAL A 476 -0.31 4.32 14.61
N THR A 477 -1.20 4.00 15.53
CA THR A 477 -2.34 3.11 15.33
C THR A 477 -3.61 3.81 15.76
N VAL A 478 -4.63 3.83 14.91
CA VAL A 478 -5.99 4.23 15.24
C VAL A 478 -6.83 2.98 15.49
N LEU A 479 -7.35 2.85 16.71
CA LEU A 479 -8.21 1.74 17.12
C LEU A 479 -9.67 2.12 16.87
N CYS A 480 -10.34 1.40 15.97
CA CYS A 480 -11.73 1.65 15.55
C CYS A 480 -12.64 0.46 15.89
N PRO A 481 -12.96 0.24 17.17
CA PRO A 481 -13.85 -0.85 17.56
C PRO A 481 -15.30 -0.48 17.21
N THR A 482 -16.10 -1.49 16.82
CA THR A 482 -17.57 -1.39 16.78
C THR A 482 -18.10 -1.62 18.20
N PHE A 483 -19.37 -2.01 18.35
CA PHE A 483 -20.00 -2.18 19.67
C PHE A 483 -19.34 -3.31 20.48
N PHE A 484 -18.87 -2.99 21.68
CA PHE A 484 -18.46 -3.94 22.73
C PHE A 484 -18.79 -3.36 24.11
N ARG A 485 -18.99 -4.21 25.12
CA ARG A 485 -19.36 -3.77 26.47
C ARG A 485 -18.33 -2.79 27.05
N THR A 486 -18.74 -1.56 27.27
CA THR A 486 -17.90 -0.47 27.80
C THR A 486 -18.66 0.38 28.81
N ARG A 487 -17.95 0.98 29.77
CA ARG A 487 -18.49 1.99 30.69
C ARG A 487 -18.83 3.33 30.00
N ILE A 488 -18.66 3.44 28.68
CA ILE A 488 -18.89 4.70 27.94
C ILE A 488 -20.36 5.12 27.93
N ILE A 489 -21.28 4.16 28.14
CA ILE A 489 -22.71 4.39 28.27
C ILE A 489 -23.05 4.85 29.69
N ASP A 490 -22.41 4.27 30.71
CA ASP A 490 -22.62 4.68 32.12
C ASP A 490 -22.14 6.13 32.37
N ALA A 491 -21.11 6.56 31.64
CA ALA A 491 -20.62 7.93 31.63
C ALA A 491 -21.28 8.83 30.55
N GLY A 492 -22.20 8.30 29.74
CA GLY A 492 -22.74 8.98 28.56
C GLY A 492 -23.96 9.86 28.84
N ARG A 493 -24.15 10.90 28.03
CA ARG A 493 -25.34 11.78 28.08
C ARG A 493 -26.29 11.46 26.91
N HIS A 494 -27.60 11.33 27.19
CA HIS A 494 -28.62 11.02 26.19
C HIS A 494 -29.70 12.09 26.12
N HIS A 495 -30.00 12.56 24.91
CA HIS A 495 -31.05 13.54 24.62
C HIS A 495 -32.02 12.94 23.59
N GLY A 496 -33.19 12.46 24.03
CA GLY A 496 -34.20 11.84 23.17
C GLY A 496 -35.10 10.83 23.91
N SER A 497 -36.07 10.24 23.20
CA SER A 497 -37.01 9.27 23.80
C SER A 497 -36.34 7.94 24.18
N ASP A 498 -36.63 7.43 25.38
CA ASP A 498 -36.05 6.22 26.01
C ASP A 498 -36.00 4.94 25.15
N LYS A 499 -36.87 4.82 24.14
CA LYS A 499 -36.98 3.63 23.28
C LYS A 499 -35.72 3.33 22.46
N ARG A 500 -34.88 4.33 22.12
CA ARG A 500 -33.63 4.11 21.35
C ARG A 500 -32.38 3.90 22.23
N ALA A 501 -32.33 4.48 23.42
CA ALA A 501 -31.31 4.13 24.43
C ALA A 501 -31.34 2.62 24.74
N SER A 502 -32.56 2.04 24.82
CA SER A 502 -32.77 0.59 24.92
C SER A 502 -32.22 -0.22 23.73
N ALA A 503 -32.27 0.33 22.50
CA ALA A 503 -31.78 -0.37 21.31
C ALA A 503 -30.24 -0.40 21.23
N VAL A 504 -29.57 0.68 21.68
CA VAL A 504 -28.09 0.72 21.79
C VAL A 504 -27.60 -0.23 22.89
N GLY A 505 -28.29 -0.29 24.03
CA GLY A 505 -28.02 -1.28 25.08
C GLY A 505 -28.14 -2.73 24.60
N LYS A 506 -29.24 -3.06 23.89
CA LYS A 506 -29.46 -4.40 23.30
C LYS A 506 -28.43 -4.78 22.23
N LEU A 507 -27.90 -3.81 21.48
CA LEU A 507 -26.87 -4.05 20.47
C LEU A 507 -25.51 -4.38 21.12
N MET A 508 -25.22 -3.79 22.28
CA MET A 508 -24.02 -4.09 23.06
C MET A 508 -24.08 -5.43 23.80
N ASP A 509 -25.25 -5.86 24.25
CA ASP A 509 -25.43 -7.21 24.81
C ASP A 509 -25.22 -8.34 23.80
N ARG A 510 -25.30 -8.02 22.51
CA ARG A 510 -25.02 -8.93 21.40
C ARG A 510 -23.59 -8.80 20.85
N ALA A 511 -22.75 -7.96 21.45
CA ALA A 511 -21.37 -7.81 21.03
C ALA A 511 -20.60 -9.11 21.22
N THR A 512 -19.93 -9.54 20.16
CA THR A 512 -19.20 -10.82 20.13
C THR A 512 -17.82 -10.74 20.79
N LEU A 513 -17.26 -9.53 20.96
CA LEU A 513 -15.94 -9.31 21.56
C LEU A 513 -16.04 -8.57 22.90
N GLN A 514 -15.18 -8.95 23.84
CA GLN A 514 -15.01 -8.31 25.14
C GLN A 514 -13.80 -7.36 25.16
N ALA A 515 -13.75 -6.45 26.14
CA ALA A 515 -12.66 -5.49 26.28
C ALA A 515 -11.23 -6.11 26.28
N PRO A 516 -10.96 -7.28 26.91
CA PRO A 516 -9.65 -7.94 26.81
C PRO A 516 -9.26 -8.36 25.39
N GLU A 517 -10.23 -8.80 24.58
CA GLU A 517 -9.96 -9.23 23.20
C GLU A 517 -9.66 -8.03 22.30
N VAL A 518 -10.39 -6.93 22.49
CA VAL A 518 -10.13 -5.65 21.82
C VAL A 518 -8.77 -5.10 22.22
N ALA A 519 -8.41 -5.19 23.50
CA ALA A 519 -7.10 -4.75 24.01
C ALA A 519 -5.95 -5.55 23.38
N ARG A 520 -6.06 -6.89 23.35
CA ARG A 520 -5.07 -7.76 22.69
C ARG A 520 -4.93 -7.40 21.21
N PHE A 521 -6.05 -7.27 20.50
CA PHE A 521 -6.04 -6.91 19.08
C PHE A 521 -5.37 -5.55 18.83
N ALA A 522 -5.65 -4.54 19.66
CA ALA A 522 -5.07 -3.21 19.52
C ALA A 522 -3.54 -3.22 19.69
N LEU A 523 -3.05 -3.96 20.69
CA LEU A 523 -1.62 -4.08 20.96
C LEU A 523 -0.90 -4.93 19.91
N ASP A 524 -1.56 -5.96 19.38
CA ASP A 524 -1.03 -6.76 18.26
C ASP A 524 -0.95 -5.92 16.97
N ALA A 525 -1.95 -5.08 16.71
CA ALA A 525 -1.94 -4.15 15.58
C ALA A 525 -0.82 -3.10 15.71
N ALA A 526 -0.61 -2.55 16.90
CA ALA A 526 0.50 -1.65 17.19
C ALA A 526 1.87 -2.34 17.07
N ALA A 527 1.99 -3.57 17.59
CA ALA A 527 3.19 -4.40 17.41
C ALA A 527 3.45 -4.72 15.94
N ALA A 528 2.40 -4.88 15.12
CA ALA A 528 2.52 -5.09 13.69
C ALA A 528 2.68 -3.80 12.88
N GLY A 529 2.76 -2.62 13.52
CA GLY A 529 2.86 -1.31 12.85
C GLY A 529 1.68 -1.00 11.93
N THR A 530 0.49 -1.49 12.26
CA THR A 530 -0.72 -1.30 11.45
C THR A 530 -1.41 0.01 11.85
N LEU A 531 -1.70 0.85 10.85
CA LEU A 531 -2.41 2.11 11.08
C LEU A 531 -3.85 1.88 11.55
N TYR A 532 -4.68 1.14 10.82
CA TYR A 532 -6.08 0.90 11.19
C TYR A 532 -6.24 -0.42 11.95
N ALA A 533 -6.61 -0.35 13.23
CA ALA A 533 -6.98 -1.51 14.03
C ALA A 533 -8.52 -1.64 14.08
N LEU A 534 -9.06 -2.53 13.24
CA LEU A 534 -10.50 -2.82 13.13
C LEU A 534 -10.80 -4.23 13.68
N PRO A 535 -11.12 -4.37 14.98
CA PRO A 535 -11.27 -5.69 15.61
C PRO A 535 -12.49 -6.49 15.12
N HIS A 536 -13.48 -5.84 14.51
CA HIS A 536 -14.71 -6.48 14.07
C HIS A 536 -14.84 -6.49 12.55
N ALA A 537 -15.08 -7.68 11.98
CA ALA A 537 -15.12 -7.90 10.55
C ALA A 537 -16.29 -7.17 9.86
N ASP A 538 -17.44 -7.07 10.53
CA ASP A 538 -18.61 -6.32 10.06
C ASP A 538 -18.31 -4.82 9.94
N GLY A 539 -17.61 -4.22 10.90
CA GLY A 539 -17.13 -2.84 10.83
C GLY A 539 -16.21 -2.59 9.64
N ALA A 540 -15.28 -3.52 9.37
CA ALA A 540 -14.39 -3.42 8.21
C ALA A 540 -15.14 -3.53 6.87
N TRP A 541 -16.17 -4.39 6.78
CA TRP A 541 -17.00 -4.53 5.60
C TRP A 541 -17.88 -3.29 5.35
N LEU A 542 -18.52 -2.76 6.40
CA LEU A 542 -19.34 -1.55 6.29
C LEU A 542 -18.49 -0.36 5.85
N TRP A 543 -17.27 -0.21 6.38
CA TRP A 543 -16.36 0.86 5.95
C TRP A 543 -15.97 0.76 4.48
N ARG A 544 -15.76 -0.46 3.94
CA ARG A 544 -15.50 -0.65 2.51
C ARG A 544 -16.71 -0.29 1.64
N LEU A 545 -17.93 -0.63 2.08
CA LEU A 545 -19.16 -0.30 1.37
C LEU A 545 -19.44 1.20 1.36
N GLU A 546 -19.21 1.87 2.48
CA GLU A 546 -19.32 3.32 2.60
C GLU A 546 -18.39 4.03 1.60
N ARG A 547 -17.13 3.58 1.48
CA ARG A 547 -16.15 4.13 0.52
C ARG A 547 -16.49 3.89 -0.96
N LEU A 548 -17.20 2.80 -1.27
CA LEU A 548 -17.53 2.43 -2.65
C LEU A 548 -18.81 3.12 -3.17
N ALA A 549 -19.75 3.41 -2.27
CA ALA A 549 -21.04 3.99 -2.64
C ALA A 549 -21.64 4.81 -1.47
N PRO A 550 -21.05 5.98 -1.13
CA PRO A 550 -21.39 6.72 0.08
C PRO A 550 -22.86 7.16 0.13
N GLU A 551 -23.44 7.70 -0.96
CA GLU A 551 -24.84 8.11 -0.93
C GLU A 551 -25.79 6.92 -0.74
N ARG A 552 -25.55 5.82 -1.46
CA ARG A 552 -26.35 4.58 -1.32
C ARG A 552 -26.19 3.96 0.05
N PHE A 553 -25.01 4.06 0.64
CA PHE A 553 -24.73 3.56 1.98
C PHE A 553 -25.62 4.26 3.02
N TYR A 554 -25.60 5.59 3.08
CA TYR A 554 -26.40 6.34 4.06
C TYR A 554 -27.90 6.34 3.75
N GLN A 555 -28.32 6.34 2.48
CA GLN A 555 -29.74 6.37 2.12
C GLN A 555 -30.43 5.00 2.23
N GLN A 556 -29.71 3.90 2.01
CA GLN A 556 -30.35 2.58 1.85
C GLN A 556 -29.74 1.50 2.74
N LEU A 557 -28.41 1.37 2.79
CA LEU A 557 -27.75 0.24 3.45
C LEU A 557 -27.68 0.41 4.97
N LEU A 558 -27.30 1.59 5.45
CA LEU A 558 -27.18 1.89 6.88
C LEU A 558 -28.54 1.83 7.60
N PRO A 559 -29.64 2.41 7.08
CA PRO A 559 -30.97 2.26 7.69
C PRO A 559 -31.45 0.81 7.72
N ARG A 560 -31.19 0.02 6.65
CA ARG A 560 -31.52 -1.41 6.61
C ARG A 560 -30.71 -2.21 7.63
N TRP A 561 -29.43 -1.90 7.78
CA TRP A 561 -28.54 -2.57 8.74
C TRP A 561 -28.94 -2.25 10.18
N LEU A 562 -29.16 -0.97 10.53
CA LEU A 562 -29.71 -0.56 11.83
C LEU A 562 -31.10 -1.15 12.07
N GLY A 563 -31.93 -1.26 11.02
CA GLY A 563 -33.26 -1.86 11.05
C GLY A 563 -33.30 -3.34 11.42
N LYS A 564 -32.22 -4.09 11.17
CA LYS A 564 -32.09 -5.50 11.60
C LYS A 564 -32.02 -5.63 13.12
N PHE A 565 -31.66 -4.56 13.83
CA PHE A 565 -31.51 -4.54 15.28
C PHE A 565 -32.69 -3.88 16.02
N THR A 566 -33.55 -3.14 15.31
CA THR A 566 -34.75 -2.51 15.88
C THR A 566 -36.05 -3.28 15.63
N LYS A 567 -36.09 -4.22 14.67
CA LYS A 567 -37.22 -5.14 14.49
C LYS A 567 -37.08 -6.39 15.38
N ARG A 568 -37.41 -6.24 16.67
CA ARG A 568 -38.06 -7.23 17.54
C ARG A 568 -38.34 -6.62 18.91
#